data_AF-A0A8T5KFJ8-F1
#
_entry.id   AF-A0A8T5KFJ8-F1
#
_cell.length_a   1.000
_cell.length_b   1.000
_cell.length_c   1.000
_cell.angle_alpha   90.00
_cell.angle_beta   90.00
_cell.angle_gamma   90.00
#
_symmetry.space_group_name_H-M   'P 1'
#
loop_
_entity.id
_entity.type
_entity.pdbx_description
1 polymer ?
#
loop_
_entity_poly.entity_id
_entity_poly.type
_entity_poly.pdbx_seq_one_letter_code
_entity_poly.pdbx_strand_id
1 'polypeptide(L)' 'MSSNSIHLEYVRIPNYPIKGVQLEPGDRIVFCSDGIIEAGNSEEEMFGFERTEETIKKECEEDLSVEQLQHL' A
#
# COMPACT_ATOMS: atom_id res chain seq x y z
N MET A 1 14.63 -16.75 51.48
CA MET A 1 14.52 -15.49 50.70
C MET A 1 14.99 -15.79 49.29
N SER A 2 14.07 -16.14 48.38
CA SER A 2 14.37 -16.41 46.98
C SER A 2 14.10 -15.16 46.17
N SER A 3 15.15 -14.56 45.62
CA SER A 3 15.05 -13.40 44.73
C SER A 3 14.41 -13.83 43.41
N ASN A 4 13.23 -13.27 43.09
CA ASN A 4 12.66 -13.37 41.75
C ASN A 4 13.34 -12.33 40.85
N SER A 5 14.23 -12.80 39.97
CA SER A 5 14.79 -11.98 38.90
C SER A 5 13.78 -11.87 37.77
N ILE A 6 13.18 -10.69 37.61
CA ILE A 6 12.31 -10.38 36.47
C ILE A 6 13.23 -10.02 35.29
N HIS A 7 13.23 -10.83 34.23
CA HIS A 7 13.84 -10.45 32.96
C HIS A 7 12.96 -9.40 32.28
N LEU A 8 13.40 -8.15 32.31
CA LEU A 8 12.83 -7.09 31.48
C LEU A 8 13.37 -7.29 30.06
N GLU A 9 12.56 -7.86 29.17
CA GLU A 9 12.85 -7.87 27.74
C GLU A 9 12.84 -6.43 27.23
N TYR A 10 14.00 -5.94 26.82
CA TYR A 10 14.17 -4.62 26.22
C TYR A 10 13.49 -4.62 24.84
N VAL A 11 12.28 -4.09 24.74
CA VAL A 11 11.61 -3.88 23.46
C VAL A 11 12.35 -2.77 22.72
N ARG A 12 13.15 -3.15 21.73
CA ARG A 12 13.82 -2.22 20.83
C ARG A 12 12.75 -1.43 20.07
N ILE A 13 12.74 -0.12 20.21
CA ILE A 13 11.89 0.75 19.38
C ILE A 13 12.44 0.69 17.94
N PRO A 14 11.65 0.25 16.95
CA PRO A 14 12.09 0.26 15.57
C PRO A 14 12.30 1.70 15.09
N ASN A 15 13.46 1.93 14.45
CA ASN A 15 13.72 3.17 13.74
C ASN A 15 13.16 3.05 12.33
N TYR A 16 12.14 3.85 12.00
CA TYR A 16 11.56 3.90 10.65
C TYR A 16 12.21 5.04 9.86
N PRO A 17 13.07 4.74 8.87
CA PRO A 17 13.71 5.77 8.08
C PRO A 17 12.65 6.52 7.25
N ILE A 18 12.68 7.85 7.30
CA ILE A 18 11.84 8.71 6.49
C ILE A 18 12.52 8.89 5.13
N LYS A 19 11.77 8.66 4.04
CA LYS A 19 12.21 8.92 2.66
C LYS A 19 11.38 10.06 2.08
N GLY A 20 12.03 11.17 1.77
CA GLY A 20 11.45 12.24 0.96
C GLY A 20 11.61 11.94 -0.52
N VAL A 21 10.62 12.31 -1.33
CA VAL A 21 10.65 12.24 -2.80
C VAL A 21 10.19 13.59 -3.33
N GLN A 22 10.90 14.15 -4.30
CA GLN A 22 10.50 15.36 -5.01
C GLN A 22 9.48 14.97 -6.09
N LEU A 23 8.40 15.74 -6.22
CA LEU A 23 7.36 15.55 -7.23
C LEU A 23 7.34 16.74 -8.18
N GLU A 24 7.04 16.45 -9.44
CA GLU A 24 6.82 17.43 -10.49
C GLU A 24 5.33 17.51 -10.88
N PRO A 25 4.87 18.62 -11.48
CA PRO A 25 3.51 18.70 -12.00
C PRO A 25 3.22 17.57 -12.99
N GLY A 26 2.15 16.81 -12.75
CA GLY A 26 1.77 15.63 -13.54
C GLY A 26 2.14 14.30 -12.88
N ASP A 27 3.01 14.29 -11.86
CA ASP A 27 3.28 13.09 -11.08
C ASP A 27 2.05 12.66 -10.26
N ARG A 28 1.82 11.35 -10.21
CA ARG A 28 0.69 10.74 -9.48
C ARG A 28 1.23 9.76 -8.44
N ILE A 29 0.79 9.92 -7.18
CA ILE A 29 1.10 8.98 -6.10
C ILE A 29 -0.17 8.18 -5.79
N VAL A 30 -0.07 6.86 -5.85
CA VAL A 30 -1.14 5.95 -5.46
C VAL A 30 -0.77 5.22 -4.18
N PHE A 31 -1.58 5.40 -3.14
CA PHE A 31 -1.53 4.59 -1.93
C PHE A 31 -2.64 3.56 -1.98
N CYS A 32 -2.28 2.28 -2.09
CA CYS A 32 -3.21 1.16 -2.07
C CYS A 32 -2.94 0.27 -0.86
N SER A 33 -4.02 -0.20 -0.24
CA SER A 33 -3.97 -1.33 0.69
C SER A 33 -4.07 -2.66 -0.09
N ASP A 34 -3.79 -3.76 0.59
CA ASP A 34 -4.04 -5.12 0.11
C ASP A 34 -5.47 -5.35 -0.40
N GLY A 35 -6.48 -4.66 0.16
CA GLY A 35 -7.87 -4.80 -0.26
C GLY A 35 -8.18 -4.65 -1.76
N ILE A 36 -7.38 -3.93 -2.55
CA ILE A 36 -7.53 -3.88 -4.03
C ILE A 36 -6.97 -5.15 -4.66
N ILE A 37 -5.81 -5.60 -4.21
CA ILE A 37 -5.14 -6.81 -4.72
C ILE A 37 -5.98 -8.05 -4.40
N GLU A 38 -6.56 -8.07 -3.20
CA GLU A 38 -7.42 -9.14 -2.68
C GLU A 38 -8.87 -9.06 -3.18
N ALA A 39 -9.25 -8.01 -3.91
CA ALA A 39 -10.61 -7.87 -4.44
C ALA A 39 -10.94 -9.05 -5.36
N GLY A 40 -11.93 -9.84 -4.98
CA GLY A 40 -12.37 -11.02 -5.73
C GLY A 40 -13.47 -10.68 -6.74
N ASN A 41 -13.43 -11.30 -7.92
CA ASN A 41 -14.57 -11.30 -8.83
C ASN A 41 -15.63 -12.34 -8.42
N SER A 42 -16.71 -12.47 -9.21
CA SER A 42 -17.79 -13.44 -8.94
C SER A 42 -17.34 -14.91 -8.98
N GLU A 43 -16.18 -15.18 -9.58
CA GLU A 43 -15.56 -16.50 -9.68
C GLU A 43 -14.48 -16.69 -8.60
N GLU A 44 -14.40 -15.80 -7.60
CA GLU A 44 -13.42 -15.79 -6.50
C GLU A 44 -11.96 -15.60 -6.95
N GLU A 45 -11.73 -15.12 -8.18
CA GLU A 45 -10.40 -14.76 -8.64
C GLU A 45 -10.00 -13.40 -8.08
N MET A 46 -8.82 -13.34 -7.44
CA MET A 46 -8.23 -12.08 -6.97
C MET A 46 -7.88 -11.17 -8.16
N PHE A 47 -8.09 -9.87 -7.98
CA PHE A 47 -7.70 -8.85 -8.95
C PHE A 47 -6.19 -8.90 -9.21
N GLY A 48 -5.39 -9.06 -8.14
CA GLY A 48 -3.96 -9.34 -8.24
C GLY A 48 -3.09 -8.11 -8.51
N PHE A 49 -1.79 -8.27 -8.25
CA PHE A 49 -0.81 -7.18 -8.36
C PHE A 49 -0.67 -6.62 -9.79
N GLU A 50 -0.59 -7.51 -10.78
CA GLU A 50 -0.33 -7.13 -12.18
C GLU A 50 -1.47 -6.27 -12.74
N ARG A 51 -2.73 -6.68 -12.55
CA ARG A 51 -3.89 -5.90 -13.00
C ARG A 51 -4.03 -4.58 -12.25
N THR A 52 -3.65 -4.54 -10.97
CA THR A 52 -3.59 -3.31 -10.17
C THR A 52 -2.60 -2.32 -10.77
N GLU A 53 -1.39 -2.76 -11.07
CA GLU A 53 -0.36 -1.93 -11.69
C GLU A 53 -0.78 -1.43 -13.08
N GLU A 54 -1.29 -2.32 -13.93
CA GLU A 54 -1.75 -1.98 -15.28
C GLU A 54 -2.89 -0.96 -15.25
N THR A 55 -3.86 -1.14 -14.36
CA THR A 55 -5.00 -0.23 -14.21
C THR A 55 -4.52 1.14 -13.78
N ILE A 56 -3.69 1.22 -12.73
CA ILE A 56 -3.12 2.50 -12.28
C ILE A 56 -2.36 3.19 -13.41
N LYS A 57 -1.52 2.45 -14.13
CA LYS A 57 -0.71 3.00 -15.21
C LYS A 57 -1.57 3.57 -16.33
N LYS A 58 -2.54 2.81 -16.81
CA LYS A 58 -3.45 3.23 -17.89
C LYS A 58 -4.21 4.51 -17.51
N GLU A 59 -4.76 4.55 -16.30
CA GLU A 59 -5.55 5.69 -15.84
C GLU A 59 -4.68 6.95 -15.61
N CYS A 60 -3.40 6.76 -15.28
CA CYS A 60 -2.42 7.86 -15.24
C CYS A 60 -2.10 8.39 -16.65
N GLU A 61 -1.98 7.51 -17.65
CA GLU A 61 -1.73 7.90 -19.04
C GLU A 61 -2.92 8.64 -19.66
N GLU A 62 -4.15 8.33 -19.24
CA GLU A 62 -5.38 8.98 -19.72
C GLU A 62 -5.70 10.30 -18.99
N ASP A 63 -4.84 10.73 -18.05
CA ASP A 63 -5.00 11.92 -17.19
C ASP A 63 -6.38 12.01 -16.51
N LEU A 64 -6.98 10.86 -16.20
CA LEU A 64 -8.31 10.81 -15.60
C LEU A 64 -8.28 11.27 -14.14
N SER A 65 -9.31 12.00 -13.72
CA SER A 65 -9.49 12.36 -12.30
C SER A 65 -9.92 11.15 -11.48
N VAL A 66 -9.67 11.18 -10.17
CA VAL A 66 -10.00 10.07 -9.25
C VAL A 66 -11.49 9.73 -9.31
N GLU A 67 -12.34 10.73 -9.49
CA GLU A 67 -13.79 10.59 -9.61
C GLU A 67 -14.23 9.88 -10.91
N GLN A 68 -13.34 9.80 -11.90
CA GLN A 68 -13.57 9.12 -13.17
C GLN A 68 -13.05 7.67 -13.18
N LEU A 69 -12.38 7.22 -12.10
CA LEU A 69 -11.95 5.84 -11.90
C LEU A 69 -13.17 4.93 -11.63
N GLN A 70 -13.99 4.67 -12.64
CA GLN A 70 -15.23 3.90 -12.53
C GLN A 70 -15.02 2.37 -12.66
N HIS A 71 -13.77 1.90 -12.77
CA HIS A 71 -13.44 0.53 -13.14
C HIS A 71 -12.46 -0.21 -12.21
N LEU A 72 -12.27 0.27 -10.97
CA LEU A 72 -11.63 -0.54 -9.92
C LEU A 72 -12.62 -1.55 -9.32
#